data_AF-A0A967GS84-F1
#
_entry.id   AF-A0A967GS84-F1
#
_cell.length_a   1.000
_cell.length_b   1.000
_cell.length_c   1.000
_cell.angle_alpha   90.00
_cell.angle_beta   90.00
_cell.angle_gamma   90.00
#
_symmetry.space_group_name_H-M   'P 1'
#
loop_
_entity.id
_entity.type
_entity.pdbx_description
1 polymer ?
#
loop_
_entity_poly.entity_id
_entity_poly.type
_entity_poly.pdbx_seq_one_letter_code
_entity_poly.pdbx_strand_id
1 'polypeptide(L)'
;YRSDRLWFPRLFEDPDFLREYIDRWFELRRGPLDVTNMRRLVNAQAAEITFGLATAQGISVSDWTAELNAMIAYLSRRVAWLDNQFFRPPTFSHPGGVVSAQFTLTITNTTGRAGTIYFTLDGSDPIDGNAVVYTGPIAFNASASIKSRIGASNGEWSALNEASYVTGTPAGPGDLVISEIMYHPVGDRGAEFLELLNINPSESLDLSLVRFAAGVEFTFPVGTTLAPGERILVVRDSASFQAVHGSGHSVAGEFEQSSALDNSGDRIVLNDAGGTNILNFSYRDDPPWPDSADGDGDSLVLLDPFSNPDHDDPDNWRSSTTSDGNPGLDDGVVFAGEPGLDRDGDRLPALLEHALGTTDLAPDLLSSVLTMHFDPDDHGEIRITRSLAAQNVALTLEWSDGLQGWQPVPEPSTLDAHLPGGRARFRTLLPAPQPARRYFRLRAELTE
;
A
#
# COMPACT_ATOMS: atom_id res chain seq x y z
N TYR A 1 30.92 38.43 -22.49
CA TYR A 1 30.84 36.99 -22.21
C TYR A 1 32.15 36.58 -21.55
N ARG A 2 32.14 36.23 -20.26
CA ARG A 2 33.33 35.84 -19.49
C ARG A 2 33.28 34.32 -19.29
N SER A 3 33.86 33.58 -20.23
CA SER A 3 33.84 32.11 -20.22
C SER A 3 34.47 31.52 -18.97
N ASP A 4 35.41 32.24 -18.36
CA ASP A 4 36.07 31.93 -17.10
C ASP A 4 35.15 32.01 -15.87
N ARG A 5 33.97 32.64 -15.98
CA ARG A 5 32.98 32.75 -14.89
C ARG A 5 31.76 31.85 -15.07
N LEU A 6 31.80 30.95 -16.04
CA LEU A 6 30.74 29.97 -16.24
C LEU A 6 30.96 28.82 -15.26
N TRP A 7 30.01 28.64 -14.34
CA TRP A 7 30.03 27.56 -13.35
C TRP A 7 29.90 26.18 -14.02
N PHE A 8 29.18 26.10 -15.15
CA PHE A 8 28.85 24.83 -15.79
C PHE A 8 30.07 24.06 -16.30
N PRO A 9 31.01 24.63 -17.08
CA PRO A 9 32.22 23.89 -17.49
C PRO A 9 33.09 23.43 -16.31
N ARG A 10 33.12 24.21 -15.21
CA ARG A 10 33.91 23.89 -14.02
C ARG A 10 33.36 22.69 -13.24
N LEU A 11 32.06 22.39 -13.33
CA LEU A 11 31.50 21.20 -12.70
C LEU A 11 32.15 19.91 -13.22
N PHE A 12 32.51 19.88 -14.51
CA PHE A 12 33.15 18.72 -15.12
C PHE A 12 34.63 18.58 -14.78
N GLU A 13 35.22 19.53 -14.04
CA GLU A 13 36.55 19.42 -13.46
C GLU A 13 36.52 18.68 -12.11
N ASP A 14 35.34 18.58 -11.48
CA ASP A 14 35.10 17.80 -10.26
C ASP A 14 34.88 16.31 -10.61
N PRO A 15 35.75 15.40 -10.17
CA PRO A 15 35.63 13.97 -10.47
C PRO A 15 34.35 13.33 -9.94
N ASP A 16 33.84 13.77 -8.79
CA ASP A 16 32.64 13.21 -8.18
C ASP A 16 31.41 13.62 -9.00
N PHE A 17 31.33 14.90 -9.40
CA PHE A 17 30.28 15.36 -10.30
C PHE A 17 30.33 14.65 -11.65
N LEU A 18 31.54 14.50 -12.23
CA LEU A 18 31.70 13.83 -13.53
C LEU A 18 31.22 12.38 -13.47
N ARG A 19 31.47 11.67 -12.36
CA ARG A 19 30.97 10.32 -12.12
C ARG A 19 29.45 10.29 -12.12
N GLU A 20 28.81 11.09 -11.27
CA GLU A 20 27.34 11.17 -11.18
C GLU A 20 26.71 11.55 -12.54
N TYR A 21 27.34 12.47 -13.28
CA TYR A 21 26.89 12.87 -14.61
C TYR A 21 26.92 11.70 -15.60
N ILE A 22 28.00 10.92 -15.61
CA ILE A 22 28.16 9.74 -16.48
C ILE A 22 27.16 8.66 -16.09
N ASP A 23 27.00 8.38 -14.80
CA ASP A 23 26.06 7.36 -14.32
C ASP A 23 24.63 7.74 -14.66
N ARG A 24 24.24 8.99 -14.40
CA ARG A 24 22.92 9.51 -14.78
C ARG A 24 22.68 9.43 -16.29
N TRP A 25 23.70 9.68 -17.12
CA TRP A 25 23.58 9.49 -18.57
C TRP A 25 23.22 8.04 -18.90
N PHE A 26 23.95 7.05 -18.37
CA PHE A 26 23.70 5.65 -18.68
C PHE A 26 22.43 5.08 -18.00
N GLU A 27 22.01 5.63 -16.87
CA GLU A 27 20.69 5.40 -16.29
C GLU A 27 19.59 5.84 -17.26
N LEU A 28 19.62 7.09 -17.74
CA LEU A 28 18.63 7.60 -18.68
C LEU A 28 18.65 6.84 -20.02
N ARG A 29 19.81 6.35 -20.46
CA ARG A 29 19.95 5.51 -21.66
C ARG A 29 19.26 4.15 -21.54
N ARG A 30 18.99 3.64 -20.34
CA ARG A 30 18.18 2.43 -20.10
C ARG A 30 16.68 2.72 -20.11
N GLY A 31 16.28 3.98 -19.93
CA GLY A 31 14.89 4.42 -19.91
C GLY A 31 14.56 5.42 -21.02
N PRO A 32 14.26 6.69 -20.70
CA PRO A 32 13.70 7.66 -21.65
C PRO A 32 14.60 7.98 -22.84
N LEU A 33 15.92 7.86 -22.69
CA LEU A 33 16.89 8.10 -23.76
C LEU A 33 17.27 6.81 -24.51
N ASP A 34 16.56 5.69 -24.31
CA ASP A 34 16.65 4.55 -25.22
C ASP A 34 16.18 4.94 -26.63
N VAL A 35 16.84 4.41 -27.66
CA VAL A 35 16.52 4.74 -29.06
C VAL A 35 15.09 4.35 -29.42
N THR A 36 14.59 3.25 -28.87
CA THR A 36 13.20 2.80 -29.05
C THR A 36 12.23 3.74 -28.33
N ASN A 37 12.55 4.14 -27.11
CA ASN A 37 11.70 5.05 -26.32
C ASN A 37 11.64 6.45 -26.92
N MET A 38 12.78 7.02 -27.34
CA MET A 38 12.80 8.30 -28.05
C MET A 38 12.00 8.24 -29.35
N ARG A 39 12.16 7.16 -30.14
CA ARG A 39 11.36 6.95 -31.37
C ARG A 39 9.87 6.88 -31.05
N ARG A 40 9.48 6.15 -30.01
CA ARG A 40 8.08 6.03 -29.57
C ARG A 40 7.51 7.40 -29.20
N LEU A 41 8.25 8.21 -28.43
CA LEU A 41 7.82 9.55 -28.03
C LEU A 41 7.62 10.46 -29.25
N VAL A 42 8.58 10.47 -30.17
CA VAL A 42 8.46 11.23 -31.43
C VAL A 42 7.23 10.82 -32.22
N ASN A 43 7.00 9.51 -32.37
CA ASN A 43 5.84 8.99 -33.09
C ASN A 43 4.52 9.35 -32.41
N ALA A 44 4.47 9.34 -31.08
CA ALA A 44 3.28 9.75 -30.33
C ALA A 44 2.95 11.23 -30.57
N GLN A 45 3.94 12.12 -30.47
CA GLN A 45 3.78 13.54 -30.78
C GLN A 45 3.37 13.78 -32.24
N ALA A 46 3.95 13.02 -33.18
CA ALA A 46 3.58 13.07 -34.59
C ALA A 46 2.15 12.59 -34.87
N ALA A 47 1.56 11.76 -34.00
CA ALA A 47 0.17 11.33 -34.13
C ALA A 47 -0.81 12.46 -33.74
N GLU A 48 -0.43 13.35 -32.81
CA GLU A 48 -1.22 14.53 -32.45
C GLU A 48 -1.16 15.59 -33.56
N ILE A 49 0.03 15.81 -34.13
CA ILE A 49 0.23 16.69 -35.29
C ILE A 49 -0.05 15.89 -36.58
N THR A 50 -1.34 15.61 -36.81
CA THR A 50 -1.79 14.79 -37.94
C THR A 50 -1.25 15.28 -39.29
N PHE A 51 -1.15 14.37 -40.27
CA PHE A 51 -0.80 14.72 -41.66
C PHE A 51 -1.70 15.83 -42.25
N GLY A 52 -2.96 15.91 -41.82
CA GLY A 52 -3.90 16.96 -42.24
C GLY A 52 -3.49 18.34 -41.74
N LEU A 53 -3.01 18.44 -40.49
CA LEU A 53 -2.50 19.69 -39.91
C LEU A 53 -1.20 20.13 -40.58
N ALA A 54 -0.28 19.20 -40.84
CA ALA A 54 0.96 19.50 -41.57
C ALA A 54 0.67 20.00 -42.99
N THR A 55 -0.28 19.37 -43.69
CA THR A 55 -0.73 19.79 -45.03
C THR A 55 -1.37 21.17 -45.01
N ALA A 56 -2.17 21.48 -43.98
CA ALA A 56 -2.77 22.80 -43.79
C ALA A 56 -1.73 23.92 -43.57
N GLN A 57 -0.53 23.57 -43.09
CA GLN A 57 0.62 24.47 -42.94
C GLN A 57 1.54 24.49 -44.18
N GLY A 58 1.15 23.83 -45.28
CA GLY A 58 1.88 23.84 -46.55
C GLY A 58 3.01 22.81 -46.66
N ILE A 59 3.07 21.83 -45.76
CA ILE A 59 4.07 20.75 -45.80
C ILE A 59 3.44 19.49 -46.44
N SER A 60 4.11 18.89 -47.42
CA SER A 60 3.62 17.65 -48.01
C SER A 60 3.78 16.46 -47.05
N VAL A 61 2.96 15.42 -47.20
CA VAL A 61 3.05 14.19 -46.39
C VAL A 61 4.44 13.55 -46.49
N SER A 62 5.05 13.58 -47.68
CA SER A 62 6.40 13.07 -47.91
C SER A 62 7.46 13.87 -47.18
N ASP A 63 7.37 15.21 -47.20
CA ASP A 63 8.34 16.09 -46.54
C ASP A 63 8.23 15.93 -45.02
N TRP A 64 7.01 15.91 -44.49
CA TRP A 64 6.77 15.66 -43.06
C TRP A 64 7.36 14.32 -42.60
N THR A 65 7.15 13.26 -43.38
CA THR A 65 7.71 11.94 -43.09
C THR A 65 9.23 11.94 -43.14
N ALA A 66 9.83 12.68 -44.08
CA ALA A 66 11.28 12.81 -44.19
C ALA A 66 11.87 13.54 -42.97
N GLU A 67 11.25 14.61 -42.50
CA GLU A 67 11.68 15.37 -41.31
C GLU A 67 11.60 14.53 -40.03
N LEU A 68 10.51 13.78 -39.83
CA LEU A 68 10.39 12.87 -38.67
C LEU A 68 11.50 11.81 -38.66
N ASN A 69 11.78 11.21 -39.82
CA ASN A 69 12.87 10.25 -39.96
C ASN A 69 14.24 10.90 -39.71
N ALA A 70 14.46 12.13 -40.19
CA ALA A 70 15.68 12.87 -39.96
C ALA A 70 15.89 13.17 -38.47
N MET A 71 14.83 13.56 -37.73
CA MET A 71 14.88 13.80 -36.30
C MET A 71 15.22 12.52 -35.52
N ILE A 72 14.53 11.41 -35.81
CA ILE A 72 14.83 10.11 -35.17
C ILE A 72 16.27 9.68 -35.44
N ALA A 73 16.74 9.84 -36.68
CA ALA A 73 18.11 9.53 -37.06
C ALA A 73 19.13 10.43 -36.33
N TYR A 74 18.86 11.73 -36.21
CA TYR A 74 19.68 12.66 -35.46
C TYR A 74 19.80 12.25 -33.99
N LEU A 75 18.67 12.02 -33.31
CA LEU A 75 18.64 11.60 -31.90
C LEU A 75 19.44 10.30 -31.69
N SER A 76 19.21 9.31 -32.55
CA SER A 76 19.90 8.01 -32.49
C SER A 76 21.42 8.16 -32.64
N ARG A 77 21.87 8.97 -33.61
CA ARG A 77 23.30 9.25 -33.81
C ARG A 77 23.88 10.06 -32.65
N ARG A 78 23.12 10.99 -32.10
CA ARG A 78 23.59 11.88 -31.02
C ARG A 78 23.83 11.11 -29.73
N VAL A 79 22.90 10.23 -29.34
CA VAL A 79 23.08 9.39 -28.14
C VAL A 79 24.20 8.39 -28.34
N ALA A 80 24.33 7.79 -29.53
CA ALA A 80 25.44 6.88 -29.83
C ALA A 80 26.82 7.58 -29.80
N TRP A 81 26.88 8.85 -30.23
CA TRP A 81 28.11 9.65 -30.13
C TRP A 81 28.46 9.95 -28.66
N LEU A 82 27.46 10.29 -27.83
CA LEU A 82 27.64 10.54 -26.40
C LEU A 82 28.05 9.26 -25.64
N ASP A 83 27.44 8.12 -25.95
CA ASP A 83 27.81 6.81 -25.37
C ASP A 83 29.30 6.48 -25.57
N ASN A 84 29.89 6.95 -26.68
CA ASN A 84 31.32 6.76 -26.99
C ASN A 84 32.26 7.76 -26.31
N GLN A 85 31.75 8.83 -25.69
CA GLN A 85 32.58 9.78 -24.92
C GLN A 85 32.95 9.23 -23.54
N PHE A 86 32.22 8.24 -23.05
CA PHE A 86 32.36 7.73 -21.70
C PHE A 86 32.72 6.24 -21.68
N PHE A 87 33.28 5.79 -20.55
CA PHE A 87 33.50 4.37 -20.34
C PHE A 87 32.15 3.70 -20.03
N ARG A 88 31.56 3.07 -21.04
CA ARG A 88 30.25 2.40 -20.97
C ARG A 88 30.20 1.34 -19.85
N PRO A 89 29.03 1.13 -19.22
CA PRO A 89 28.89 0.18 -18.14
C PRO A 89 28.91 -1.28 -18.65
N PRO A 90 29.14 -2.28 -17.76
CA PRO A 90 28.88 -3.68 -18.08
C PRO A 90 27.38 -3.94 -18.30
N THR A 91 27.05 -4.99 -19.07
CA THR A 91 25.66 -5.33 -19.39
C THR A 91 25.20 -6.57 -18.64
N PHE A 92 23.96 -6.55 -18.15
CA PHE A 92 23.29 -7.68 -17.53
C PHE A 92 22.56 -8.55 -18.56
N SER A 93 22.52 -9.86 -18.34
CA SER A 93 21.74 -10.79 -19.17
C SER A 93 20.22 -10.64 -19.00
N HIS A 94 19.78 -9.94 -17.95
CA HIS A 94 18.38 -9.63 -17.67
C HIS A 94 18.28 -8.24 -17.03
N PRO A 95 17.28 -7.40 -17.39
CA PRO A 95 17.20 -6.02 -16.92
C PRO A 95 16.84 -5.85 -15.43
N GLY A 96 16.38 -6.89 -14.76
CA GLY A 96 15.89 -6.84 -13.37
C GLY A 96 14.41 -7.26 -13.28
N GLY A 97 13.80 -7.08 -12.12
CA GLY A 97 12.41 -7.46 -11.82
C GLY A 97 12.27 -8.87 -11.24
N VAL A 98 11.04 -9.38 -11.28
CA VAL A 98 10.71 -10.73 -10.80
C VAL A 98 11.38 -11.77 -11.68
N VAL A 99 12.10 -12.69 -11.05
CA VAL A 99 12.80 -13.80 -11.71
C VAL A 99 12.52 -15.10 -11.00
N SER A 100 12.67 -16.23 -11.70
CA SER A 100 12.49 -17.54 -11.08
C SER A 100 13.59 -17.83 -10.07
N ALA A 101 13.31 -18.70 -9.08
CA ALA A 101 14.30 -19.14 -8.08
C ALA A 101 15.55 -19.82 -8.68
N GLN A 102 15.50 -20.26 -9.94
CA GLN A 102 16.63 -20.88 -10.66
C GLN A 102 17.39 -19.90 -11.56
N PHE A 103 16.99 -18.63 -11.57
CA PHE A 103 17.60 -17.61 -12.40
C PHE A 103 19.07 -17.40 -12.03
N THR A 104 19.90 -17.24 -13.06
CA THR A 104 21.29 -16.81 -12.89
C THR A 104 21.56 -15.57 -13.74
N LEU A 105 22.20 -14.58 -13.12
CA LEU A 105 22.63 -13.37 -13.80
C LEU A 105 24.02 -13.53 -14.38
N THR A 106 24.17 -13.25 -15.67
CA THR A 106 25.47 -13.09 -16.32
C THR A 106 25.75 -11.61 -16.54
N ILE A 107 26.95 -11.18 -16.17
CA ILE A 107 27.46 -9.82 -16.44
C ILE A 107 28.51 -9.90 -17.54
N THR A 108 28.36 -9.07 -18.58
CA THR A 108 29.24 -9.07 -19.75
C THR A 108 29.86 -7.70 -19.98
N ASN A 109 31.16 -7.66 -20.27
CA ASN A 109 31.84 -6.46 -20.75
C ASN A 109 31.75 -6.42 -22.30
N THR A 110 30.79 -5.66 -22.82
CA THR A 110 30.62 -5.40 -24.26
C THR A 110 31.22 -4.06 -24.70
N THR A 111 31.98 -3.41 -23.83
CA THR A 111 32.46 -2.04 -24.04
C THR A 111 33.57 -1.96 -25.09
N GLY A 112 34.27 -3.07 -25.34
CA GLY A 112 35.48 -3.14 -26.16
C GLY A 112 36.76 -2.70 -25.43
N ARG A 113 36.66 -2.23 -24.18
CA ARG A 113 37.80 -1.89 -23.33
C ARG A 113 38.10 -3.03 -22.35
N ALA A 114 39.38 -3.32 -22.14
CA ALA A 114 39.80 -4.31 -21.15
C ALA A 114 39.58 -3.79 -19.72
N GLY A 115 39.19 -4.68 -18.81
CA GLY A 115 39.00 -4.37 -17.39
C GLY A 115 38.32 -5.51 -16.65
N THR A 116 38.34 -5.44 -15.32
CA THR A 116 37.73 -6.43 -14.42
C THR A 116 36.35 -5.94 -14.01
N ILE A 117 35.34 -6.81 -14.08
CA ILE A 117 33.99 -6.48 -13.60
C ILE A 117 33.95 -6.68 -12.09
N TYR A 118 33.42 -5.67 -11.40
CA TYR A 118 33.13 -5.68 -9.97
C TYR A 118 31.64 -5.45 -9.76
N PHE A 119 31.07 -6.10 -8.74
CA PHE A 119 29.67 -5.94 -8.38
C PHE A 119 29.43 -6.02 -6.88
N THR A 120 28.27 -5.55 -6.44
CA THR A 120 27.73 -5.62 -5.08
C THR A 120 26.29 -6.11 -5.15
N LEU A 121 25.75 -6.72 -4.11
CA LEU A 121 24.36 -7.24 -4.07
C LEU A 121 23.47 -6.48 -3.08
N ASP A 122 24.03 -5.50 -2.38
CA ASP A 122 23.38 -4.69 -1.34
C ASP A 122 23.05 -3.26 -1.83
N GLY A 123 23.21 -2.98 -3.13
CA GLY A 123 23.00 -1.66 -3.71
C GLY A 123 24.10 -0.62 -3.41
N SER A 124 25.21 -0.99 -2.76
CA SER A 124 26.37 -0.11 -2.62
C SER A 124 27.14 0.03 -3.94
N ASP A 125 27.83 1.16 -4.19
CA ASP A 125 28.60 1.29 -5.42
C ASP A 125 29.89 0.44 -5.36
N PRO A 126 30.21 -0.36 -6.39
CA PRO A 126 31.45 -1.13 -6.43
C PRO A 126 32.74 -0.31 -6.23
N ILE A 127 32.73 0.98 -6.54
CA ILE A 127 33.90 1.85 -6.37
C ILE A 127 34.23 2.15 -4.90
N ASP A 128 33.28 1.96 -3.98
CA ASP A 128 33.40 2.35 -2.56
C ASP A 128 34.08 1.28 -1.68
N GLY A 129 34.54 0.16 -2.27
CA GLY A 129 35.48 -0.78 -1.64
C GLY A 129 34.92 -2.10 -1.13
N ASN A 130 33.60 -2.33 -1.20
CA ASN A 130 32.95 -3.58 -0.78
C ASN A 130 32.65 -4.56 -1.94
N ALA A 131 33.23 -4.32 -3.11
CA ALA A 131 32.87 -5.05 -4.32
C ALA A 131 33.47 -6.45 -4.41
N VAL A 132 32.71 -7.35 -5.05
CA VAL A 132 33.13 -8.70 -5.42
C VAL A 132 33.56 -8.71 -6.88
N VAL A 133 34.67 -9.40 -7.18
CA VAL A 133 35.09 -9.64 -8.56
C VAL A 133 34.14 -10.63 -9.22
N TYR A 134 33.59 -10.28 -10.38
CA TYR A 134 32.74 -11.17 -11.15
C TYR A 134 33.58 -12.28 -11.81
N THR A 135 33.36 -13.53 -11.40
CA THR A 135 34.07 -14.71 -11.91
C THR A 135 33.19 -15.70 -12.68
N GLY A 136 31.87 -15.49 -12.70
CA GLY A 136 30.91 -16.38 -13.36
C GLY A 136 29.46 -16.02 -13.00
N PRO A 137 28.47 -16.74 -13.57
CA PRO A 137 27.06 -16.46 -13.34
C PRO A 137 26.69 -16.41 -11.85
N ILE A 138 25.87 -15.43 -11.47
CA ILE A 138 25.43 -15.18 -10.09
C ILE A 138 24.07 -15.84 -9.90
N ALA A 139 23.95 -16.72 -8.91
CA ALA A 139 22.66 -17.21 -8.42
C ALA A 139 22.21 -16.36 -7.22
N PHE A 140 20.91 -16.13 -7.10
CA PHE A 140 20.32 -15.37 -5.99
C PHE A 140 19.72 -16.33 -4.98
N ASN A 141 20.06 -16.15 -3.71
CA ASN A 141 19.45 -16.85 -2.57
C ASN A 141 18.34 -16.02 -1.89
N ALA A 142 18.27 -14.73 -2.21
CA ALA A 142 17.26 -13.77 -1.79
C ALA A 142 17.24 -12.62 -2.79
N SER A 143 16.18 -11.81 -2.72
CA SER A 143 16.05 -10.60 -3.54
C SER A 143 17.19 -9.63 -3.23
N ALA A 144 17.74 -9.01 -4.29
CA ALA A 144 18.97 -8.24 -4.19
C ALA A 144 19.00 -7.08 -5.17
N SER A 145 19.62 -5.98 -4.74
CA SER A 145 19.96 -4.84 -5.59
C SER A 145 21.39 -4.96 -6.04
N ILE A 146 21.60 -5.31 -7.32
CA ILE A 146 22.94 -5.40 -7.87
C ILE A 146 23.38 -4.05 -8.44
N LYS A 147 24.62 -3.68 -8.14
CA LYS A 147 25.35 -2.61 -8.82
C LYS A 147 26.64 -3.18 -9.38
N SER A 148 27.05 -2.74 -10.56
CA SER A 148 28.25 -3.24 -11.22
C SER A 148 28.98 -2.19 -12.05
N ARG A 149 30.31 -2.30 -12.07
CA ARG A 149 31.23 -1.48 -12.86
C ARG A 149 32.39 -2.31 -13.40
N ILE A 150 33.09 -1.78 -14.39
CA ILE A 150 34.36 -2.31 -14.88
C ILE A 150 35.48 -1.40 -14.38
N GLY A 151 36.43 -1.96 -13.64
CA GLY A 151 37.67 -1.29 -13.26
C GLY A 151 38.78 -1.60 -14.27
N ALA A 152 39.31 -0.56 -14.92
CA ALA A 152 40.44 -0.65 -15.84
C ALA A 152 41.79 -0.54 -15.12
N SER A 153 42.85 -1.06 -15.73
CA SER A 153 44.20 -1.07 -15.14
C SER A 153 44.84 0.31 -14.97
N ASN A 154 44.31 1.32 -15.66
CA ASN A 154 44.72 2.73 -15.53
C ASN A 154 44.02 3.45 -14.37
N GLY A 155 43.17 2.77 -13.60
CA GLY A 155 42.41 3.34 -12.48
C GLY A 155 41.08 3.99 -12.89
N GLU A 156 40.71 3.98 -14.18
CA GLU A 156 39.39 4.44 -14.63
C GLU A 156 38.32 3.39 -14.34
N TRP A 157 37.13 3.88 -13.96
CA TRP A 157 35.93 3.06 -13.78
C TRP A 157 34.93 3.33 -14.90
N SER A 158 34.21 2.29 -15.31
CA SER A 158 33.04 2.47 -16.16
C SER A 158 31.93 3.20 -15.42
N ALA A 159 30.96 3.69 -16.17
CA ALA A 159 29.64 4.01 -15.65
C ALA A 159 29.02 2.82 -14.89
N LEU A 160 28.05 3.13 -14.05
CA LEU A 160 27.28 2.19 -13.28
C LEU A 160 26.23 1.48 -14.14
N ASN A 161 26.10 0.16 -13.95
CA ASN A 161 24.86 -0.56 -14.26
C ASN A 161 24.29 -1.13 -12.98
N GLU A 162 22.97 -1.06 -12.86
CA GLU A 162 22.24 -1.52 -11.68
C GLU A 162 20.90 -2.14 -12.05
N ALA A 163 20.45 -3.08 -11.23
CA ALA A 163 19.15 -3.71 -11.36
C ALA A 163 18.79 -4.32 -10.00
N SER A 164 17.49 -4.51 -9.77
CA SER A 164 17.00 -5.27 -8.62
C SER A 164 16.36 -6.55 -9.12
N TYR A 165 16.59 -7.66 -8.43
CA TYR A 165 16.01 -8.96 -8.76
C TYR A 165 15.14 -9.41 -7.60
N VAL A 166 13.89 -9.74 -7.90
CA VAL A 166 12.93 -10.27 -6.93
C VAL A 166 12.84 -11.78 -7.13
N THR A 167 13.22 -12.56 -6.13
CA THR A 167 13.36 -14.02 -6.24
C THR A 167 12.45 -14.79 -5.29
N GLY A 168 11.87 -14.13 -4.27
CA GLY A 168 10.89 -14.73 -3.37
C GLY A 168 9.49 -14.84 -3.99
N THR A 169 8.52 -15.30 -3.22
CA THR A 169 7.11 -15.37 -3.63
C THR A 169 6.55 -13.94 -3.74
N PRO A 170 6.26 -13.42 -4.94
CA PRO A 170 5.74 -12.06 -5.07
C PRO A 170 4.34 -11.96 -4.48
N ALA A 171 4.01 -10.81 -3.87
CA ALA A 171 2.64 -10.53 -3.46
C ALA A 171 1.71 -10.35 -4.67
N GLY A 172 0.58 -11.07 -4.68
CA GLY A 172 -0.47 -10.94 -5.68
C GLY A 172 -1.83 -10.52 -5.08
N PRO A 173 -2.84 -10.26 -5.93
CA PRO A 173 -4.21 -10.01 -5.46
C PRO A 173 -4.72 -11.15 -4.59
N GLY A 174 -5.18 -10.83 -3.38
CA GLY A 174 -5.68 -11.79 -2.40
C GLY A 174 -4.62 -12.42 -1.49
N ASP A 175 -3.35 -12.05 -1.62
CA ASP A 175 -2.30 -12.44 -0.66
C ASP A 175 -2.02 -11.34 0.39
N LEU A 176 -2.28 -10.07 0.06
CA LEU A 176 -1.92 -8.89 0.84
C LEU A 176 -3.09 -7.91 0.87
N VAL A 177 -3.42 -7.42 2.07
CA VAL A 177 -4.52 -6.45 2.31
C VAL A 177 -4.01 -5.20 3.02
N ILE A 178 -4.73 -4.08 2.91
CA ILE A 178 -4.56 -2.95 3.83
C ILE A 178 -5.47 -3.22 5.03
N SER A 179 -4.90 -3.54 6.18
CA SER A 179 -5.66 -3.91 7.38
C SER A 179 -6.07 -2.72 8.24
N GLU A 180 -5.31 -1.63 8.18
CA GLU A 180 -5.56 -0.43 8.97
C GLU A 180 -5.08 0.83 8.24
N ILE A 181 -5.87 1.91 8.33
CA ILE A 181 -5.57 3.23 7.74
C ILE A 181 -5.75 4.30 8.82
N MET A 182 -4.66 4.98 9.17
CA MET A 182 -4.71 6.18 10.00
C MET A 182 -4.45 7.41 9.12
N TYR A 183 -5.53 8.06 8.68
CA TYR A 183 -5.46 9.23 7.79
C TYR A 183 -5.64 10.56 8.53
N HIS A 184 -6.15 10.56 9.77
CA HIS A 184 -6.37 11.79 10.54
C HIS A 184 -6.08 11.59 12.04
N PRO A 185 -4.80 11.35 12.41
CA PRO A 185 -4.42 11.12 13.81
C PRO A 185 -4.72 12.32 14.70
N VAL A 186 -4.99 12.07 15.98
CA VAL A 186 -5.19 13.11 16.98
C VAL A 186 -3.86 13.77 17.30
N GLY A 187 -3.84 15.11 17.20
CA GLY A 187 -2.66 15.89 17.54
C GLY A 187 -1.64 15.95 16.41
N ASP A 188 -0.66 15.05 16.40
CA ASP A 188 0.46 15.10 15.44
C ASP A 188 0.08 14.46 14.09
N ARG A 189 -0.17 15.32 13.10
CA ARG A 189 -0.49 14.90 11.72
C ARG A 189 0.62 14.11 11.03
N GLY A 190 1.83 14.07 11.59
CA GLY A 190 2.91 13.20 11.11
C GLY A 190 2.73 11.72 11.47
N ALA A 191 1.79 11.37 12.35
CA ALA A 191 1.55 10.00 12.81
C ALA A 191 0.63 9.17 11.89
N GLU A 192 0.32 9.65 10.69
CA GLU A 192 -0.40 8.88 9.68
C GLU A 192 0.33 7.58 9.32
N PHE A 193 -0.42 6.51 9.06
CA PHE A 193 0.13 5.24 8.63
C PHE A 193 -0.84 4.42 7.78
N LEU A 194 -0.26 3.51 7.00
CA LEU A 194 -0.94 2.40 6.34
C LEU A 194 -0.35 1.10 6.88
N GLU A 195 -1.20 0.18 7.29
CA GLU A 195 -0.80 -1.17 7.70
C GLU A 195 -1.16 -2.18 6.62
N LEU A 196 -0.20 -3.03 6.26
CA LEU A 196 -0.40 -4.15 5.36
C LEU A 196 -0.31 -5.46 6.13
N LEU A 197 -1.19 -6.40 5.81
CA LEU A 197 -1.24 -7.75 6.39
C LEU A 197 -1.08 -8.80 5.30
N ASN A 198 -0.15 -9.74 5.49
CA ASN A 198 -0.07 -10.94 4.67
C ASN A 198 -1.15 -11.94 5.09
N ILE A 199 -2.15 -12.12 4.24
CA ILE A 199 -3.26 -13.07 4.46
C ILE A 199 -3.03 -14.42 3.78
N ASN A 200 -1.90 -14.61 3.09
CA ASN A 200 -1.50 -15.92 2.59
C ASN A 200 -1.27 -16.87 3.79
N PRO A 201 -1.89 -18.06 3.82
CA PRO A 201 -1.87 -18.92 5.00
C PRO A 201 -0.54 -19.64 5.23
N SER A 202 0.37 -19.66 4.26
CA SER A 202 1.59 -20.49 4.33
C SER A 202 2.85 -19.88 3.74
N GLU A 203 2.73 -18.91 2.83
CA GLU A 203 3.88 -18.34 2.12
C GLU A 203 4.31 -16.99 2.71
N SER A 204 5.61 -16.82 2.90
CA SER A 204 6.18 -15.49 3.12
C SER A 204 6.17 -14.74 1.79
N LEU A 205 5.57 -13.56 1.77
CA LEU A 205 5.58 -12.69 0.61
C LEU A 205 6.87 -11.89 0.55
N ASP A 206 7.39 -11.71 -0.65
CA ASP A 206 8.47 -10.80 -0.98
C ASP A 206 7.86 -9.51 -1.51
N LEU A 207 7.96 -8.45 -0.70
CA LEU A 207 7.42 -7.13 -0.99
C LEU A 207 8.42 -6.26 -1.75
N SER A 208 9.60 -6.77 -2.12
CA SER A 208 10.61 -6.01 -2.85
C SER A 208 9.99 -5.29 -4.06
N LEU A 209 10.12 -3.95 -4.11
CA LEU A 209 9.61 -3.11 -5.19
C LEU A 209 8.07 -3.07 -5.35
N VAL A 210 7.32 -3.66 -4.42
CA VAL A 210 5.90 -3.33 -4.25
C VAL A 210 5.83 -1.82 -3.97
N ARG A 211 4.88 -1.13 -4.59
CA ARG A 211 4.79 0.32 -4.48
C ARG A 211 3.37 0.83 -4.49
N PHE A 212 3.16 1.92 -3.77
CA PHE A 212 1.95 2.71 -3.92
C PHE A 212 2.04 3.50 -5.23
N ALA A 213 1.00 3.41 -6.04
CA ALA A 213 0.85 4.12 -7.30
C ALA A 213 -0.22 5.23 -7.24
N ALA A 214 -0.96 5.31 -6.13
CA ALA A 214 -1.86 6.38 -5.74
C ALA A 214 -2.06 6.33 -4.21
N GLY A 215 -2.47 7.45 -3.62
CA GLY A 215 -2.53 7.65 -2.18
C GLY A 215 -1.25 8.31 -1.67
N VAL A 216 -0.28 7.48 -1.34
CA VAL A 216 1.05 7.90 -0.89
C VAL A 216 2.13 7.52 -1.89
N GLU A 217 3.30 8.14 -1.79
CA GLU A 217 4.50 7.75 -2.53
C GLU A 217 5.35 6.85 -1.63
N PHE A 218 5.48 5.57 -1.96
CA PHE A 218 6.39 4.67 -1.24
C PHE A 218 6.68 3.43 -2.09
N THR A 219 7.94 2.98 -2.08
CA THR A 219 8.36 1.70 -2.65
C THR A 219 9.08 0.87 -1.60
N PHE A 220 8.61 -0.34 -1.37
CA PHE A 220 9.21 -1.26 -0.41
C PHE A 220 10.68 -1.56 -0.80
N PRO A 221 11.63 -1.44 0.16
CA PRO A 221 13.03 -1.78 -0.08
C PRO A 221 13.21 -3.22 -0.55
N VAL A 222 14.22 -3.44 -1.38
CA VAL A 222 14.57 -4.79 -1.84
C VAL A 222 15.02 -5.64 -0.65
N GLY A 223 14.50 -6.86 -0.59
CA GLY A 223 14.70 -7.79 0.53
C GLY A 223 13.62 -7.70 1.61
N THR A 224 12.61 -6.82 1.47
CA THR A 224 11.49 -6.79 2.40
C THR A 224 10.62 -8.03 2.23
N THR A 225 10.45 -8.80 3.31
CA THR A 225 9.62 -10.00 3.33
C THR A 225 8.60 -9.92 4.45
N LEU A 226 7.40 -10.46 4.22
CA LEU A 226 6.32 -10.51 5.19
C LEU A 226 5.82 -11.94 5.36
N ALA A 227 5.98 -12.53 6.55
CA ALA A 227 5.56 -13.92 6.81
C ALA A 227 4.03 -14.04 6.91
N PRO A 228 3.45 -15.26 6.81
CA PRO A 228 2.00 -15.47 6.98
C PRO A 228 1.45 -14.85 8.27
N GLY A 229 0.41 -14.03 8.15
CA GLY A 229 -0.24 -13.36 9.28
C GLY A 229 0.53 -12.18 9.90
N GLU A 230 1.73 -11.88 9.40
CA GLU A 230 2.52 -10.74 9.87
C GLU A 230 2.04 -9.43 9.23
N ARG A 231 2.27 -8.34 9.97
CA ARG A 231 1.89 -6.97 9.59
C ARG A 231 3.13 -6.11 9.37
N ILE A 232 3.02 -5.15 8.46
CA ILE A 232 4.08 -4.16 8.21
C ILE A 232 3.47 -2.79 7.95
N LEU A 233 4.13 -1.76 8.45
CA LEU A 233 3.65 -0.38 8.43
C LEU A 233 4.44 0.46 7.44
N VAL A 234 3.75 1.35 6.75
CA VAL A 234 4.34 2.50 6.07
C VAL A 234 3.79 3.74 6.76
N VAL A 235 4.68 4.60 7.24
CA VAL A 235 4.31 5.74 8.11
C VAL A 235 4.62 7.05 7.42
N ARG A 236 3.98 8.15 7.80
CA ARG A 236 4.30 9.46 7.24
C ARG A 236 5.63 10.03 7.73
N ASP A 237 5.82 10.04 9.03
CA ASP A 237 7.06 10.47 9.69
C ASP A 237 7.36 9.53 10.87
N SER A 238 8.53 8.90 10.87
CA SER A 238 8.86 7.88 11.87
C SER A 238 8.97 8.48 13.27
N ALA A 239 9.39 9.75 13.41
CA ALA A 239 9.56 10.38 14.70
C ALA A 239 8.21 10.73 15.32
N SER A 240 7.29 11.30 14.53
CA SER A 240 5.90 11.56 14.92
C SER A 240 5.16 10.25 15.24
N PHE A 241 5.26 9.24 14.37
CA PHE A 241 4.66 7.93 14.61
C PHE A 241 5.17 7.30 15.92
N GLN A 242 6.49 7.31 16.16
CA GLN A 242 7.06 6.77 17.40
C GLN A 242 6.69 7.58 18.64
N ALA A 243 6.46 8.89 18.50
CA ALA A 243 6.02 9.73 19.61
C ALA A 243 4.60 9.37 20.07
N VAL A 244 3.73 8.94 19.14
CA VAL A 244 2.34 8.52 19.42
C VAL A 244 2.28 7.04 19.84
N HIS A 245 2.90 6.13 19.07
CA HIS A 245 2.74 4.68 19.22
C HIS A 245 3.89 3.96 19.92
N GLY A 246 4.97 4.68 20.25
CA GLY A 246 6.20 4.10 20.81
C GLY A 246 7.09 3.42 19.78
N SER A 247 8.16 2.79 20.26
CA SER A 247 9.14 2.07 19.43
C SER A 247 8.85 0.57 19.35
N GLY A 248 9.42 -0.12 18.36
CA GLY A 248 9.38 -1.59 18.24
C GLY A 248 8.39 -2.11 17.20
N HIS A 249 7.70 -1.21 16.51
CA HIS A 249 6.81 -1.51 15.39
C HIS A 249 7.60 -1.93 14.13
N SER A 250 7.01 -2.81 13.34
CA SER A 250 7.55 -3.26 12.04
C SER A 250 7.27 -2.21 10.97
N VAL A 251 8.11 -1.17 10.92
CA VAL A 251 7.99 -0.07 9.94
C VAL A 251 8.91 -0.33 8.75
N ALA A 252 8.34 -0.43 7.55
CA ALA A 252 9.08 -0.59 6.29
C ALA A 252 9.82 0.68 5.87
N GLY A 253 9.24 1.84 6.15
CA GLY A 253 9.80 3.15 5.82
C GLY A 253 8.76 4.26 5.89
N GLU A 254 9.21 5.45 5.49
CA GLU A 254 8.40 6.67 5.49
C GLU A 254 7.79 6.94 4.11
N PHE A 255 6.65 7.64 4.09
CA PHE A 255 6.11 8.24 2.88
C PHE A 255 7.18 9.13 2.23
N GLU A 256 7.38 8.95 0.93
CA GLU A 256 8.34 9.67 0.13
C GLU A 256 7.71 10.95 -0.44
N GLN A 257 8.55 11.82 -0.99
CA GLN A 257 8.14 13.03 -1.70
C GLN A 257 7.24 13.98 -0.90
N SER A 258 7.25 13.89 0.44
CA SER A 258 6.36 14.64 1.32
C SER A 258 4.86 14.36 1.05
N SER A 259 4.54 13.17 0.52
CA SER A 259 3.17 12.69 0.38
C SER A 259 2.52 12.43 1.75
N ALA A 260 1.21 12.41 1.78
CA ALA A 260 0.38 12.24 2.97
C ALA A 260 -0.99 11.70 2.54
N LEU A 261 -1.70 11.05 3.46
CA LEU A 261 -3.08 10.64 3.23
C LEU A 261 -3.99 11.87 3.20
N ASP A 262 -5.00 11.90 2.32
CA ASP A 262 -6.01 12.95 2.33
C ASP A 262 -7.03 12.70 3.45
N ASN A 263 -7.26 13.74 4.25
CA ASN A 263 -8.20 13.71 5.37
C ASN A 263 -9.66 13.56 4.91
N SER A 264 -9.97 13.85 3.64
CA SER A 264 -11.31 13.64 3.08
C SER A 264 -11.47 12.39 2.21
N GLY A 265 -10.51 11.47 2.30
CA GLY A 265 -10.51 10.24 1.52
C GLY A 265 -9.52 10.26 0.37
N ASP A 266 -8.95 9.08 0.09
CA ASP A 266 -7.97 8.91 -0.96
C ASP A 266 -8.25 7.63 -1.77
N ARG A 267 -7.69 7.56 -2.96
CA ARG A 267 -7.63 6.33 -3.76
C ARG A 267 -6.29 5.67 -3.54
N ILE A 268 -6.30 4.51 -2.89
CA ILE A 268 -5.12 3.70 -2.65
C ILE A 268 -4.93 2.70 -3.80
N VAL A 269 -3.78 2.75 -4.46
CA VAL A 269 -3.39 1.76 -5.47
C VAL A 269 -2.06 1.15 -5.06
N LEU A 270 -2.02 -0.15 -4.83
CA LEU A 270 -0.81 -0.90 -4.51
C LEU A 270 -0.47 -1.82 -5.69
N ASN A 271 0.74 -1.68 -6.22
CA ASN A 271 1.22 -2.48 -7.35
C ASN A 271 2.37 -3.39 -6.93
N ASP A 272 2.44 -4.57 -7.53
CA ASP A 272 3.59 -5.46 -7.42
C ASP A 272 4.84 -4.88 -8.11
N ALA A 273 5.97 -5.59 -7.98
CA ALA A 273 7.23 -5.23 -8.64
C ALA A 273 7.12 -5.13 -10.18
N GLY A 274 6.21 -5.89 -10.79
CA GLY A 274 5.94 -5.90 -12.23
C GLY A 274 4.99 -4.79 -12.71
N GLY A 275 4.33 -4.08 -11.79
CA GLY A 275 3.32 -3.07 -12.08
C GLY A 275 1.88 -3.59 -12.20
N THR A 276 1.62 -4.82 -11.77
CA THR A 276 0.26 -5.37 -11.64
C THR A 276 -0.39 -4.86 -10.36
N ASN A 277 -1.66 -4.47 -10.40
CA ASN A 277 -2.39 -4.07 -9.20
C ASN A 277 -2.57 -5.27 -8.26
N ILE A 278 -2.16 -5.10 -7.00
CA ILE A 278 -2.48 -5.97 -5.87
C ILE A 278 -3.80 -5.49 -5.25
N LEU A 279 -3.90 -4.18 -4.98
CA LEU A 279 -5.09 -3.51 -4.43
C LEU A 279 -5.36 -2.20 -5.19
N ASN A 280 -6.63 -1.84 -5.30
CA ASN A 280 -7.07 -0.57 -5.86
C ASN A 280 -8.46 -0.26 -5.33
N PHE A 281 -8.56 0.62 -4.34
CA PHE A 281 -9.81 1.00 -3.68
C PHE A 281 -9.75 2.47 -3.24
N SER A 282 -10.86 3.02 -2.76
CA SER A 282 -10.91 4.35 -2.16
C SER A 282 -11.60 4.29 -0.80
N TYR A 283 -11.10 5.08 0.16
CA TYR A 283 -11.80 5.35 1.43
C TYR A 283 -12.35 6.78 1.45
N ARG A 284 -13.27 7.08 2.39
CA ARG A 284 -13.81 8.43 2.62
C ARG A 284 -13.94 8.73 4.12
N ASP A 285 -14.19 10.01 4.42
CA ASP A 285 -14.44 10.56 5.76
C ASP A 285 -15.94 10.64 6.12
N ASP A 286 -16.83 10.39 5.15
CA ASP A 286 -18.29 10.54 5.33
C ASP A 286 -19.06 9.21 5.29
N PRO A 287 -20.22 9.13 5.99
CA PRO A 287 -21.08 7.96 5.95
C PRO A 287 -21.43 7.54 4.52
N PRO A 288 -21.37 6.24 4.20
CA PRO A 288 -21.41 5.11 5.13
C PRO A 288 -20.05 4.65 5.71
N TRP A 289 -18.94 5.35 5.46
CA TRP A 289 -17.67 5.04 6.12
C TRP A 289 -17.70 5.41 7.63
N PRO A 290 -16.85 4.80 8.47
CA PRO A 290 -16.67 5.21 9.86
C PRO A 290 -16.20 6.66 9.96
N ASP A 291 -17.08 7.55 10.41
CA ASP A 291 -16.85 9.00 10.53
C ASP A 291 -15.94 9.37 11.70
N SER A 292 -15.87 8.56 12.76
CA SER A 292 -14.95 8.78 13.89
C SER A 292 -13.47 8.65 13.50
N ALA A 293 -13.18 8.14 12.30
CA ALA A 293 -11.83 8.14 11.76
C ALA A 293 -11.41 9.53 11.21
N ASP A 294 -12.34 10.47 11.04
CA ASP A 294 -12.05 11.84 10.59
C ASP A 294 -11.76 12.79 11.77
N GLY A 295 -10.60 12.60 12.40
CA GLY A 295 -10.04 13.58 13.34
C GLY A 295 -10.56 13.50 14.77
N ASP A 296 -11.47 12.57 15.07
CA ASP A 296 -11.80 12.14 16.43
C ASP A 296 -10.80 11.10 16.98
N GLY A 297 -9.91 10.61 16.10
CA GLY A 297 -8.72 9.83 16.46
C GLY A 297 -8.78 8.35 16.15
N ASP A 298 -9.89 7.81 15.66
CA ASP A 298 -9.91 6.40 15.31
C ASP A 298 -9.19 6.16 13.96
N SER A 299 -8.64 4.96 13.73
CA SER A 299 -8.25 4.51 12.39
C SER A 299 -9.43 3.78 11.72
N LEU A 300 -9.34 3.61 10.40
CA LEU A 300 -10.16 2.63 9.68
C LEU A 300 -9.52 1.26 9.80
N VAL A 301 -10.24 0.29 10.36
CA VAL A 301 -9.81 -1.11 10.51
C VAL A 301 -10.67 -2.01 9.62
N LEU A 302 -10.01 -2.85 8.82
CA LEU A 302 -10.68 -3.81 7.94
C LEU A 302 -11.26 -4.98 8.76
N LEU A 303 -12.53 -5.30 8.55
CA LEU A 303 -13.23 -6.43 9.16
C LEU A 303 -12.83 -7.75 8.51
N ASP A 304 -12.53 -8.76 9.33
CA ASP A 304 -12.18 -10.12 8.88
C ASP A 304 -11.20 -10.14 7.69
N PRO A 305 -9.99 -9.55 7.84
CA PRO A 305 -9.08 -9.33 6.72
C PRO A 305 -8.65 -10.63 6.02
N PHE A 306 -8.61 -11.77 6.73
CA PHE A 306 -8.27 -13.08 6.16
C PHE A 306 -9.34 -13.64 5.21
N SER A 307 -10.57 -13.11 5.23
CA SER A 307 -11.59 -13.41 4.22
C SER A 307 -11.36 -12.67 2.89
N ASN A 308 -10.41 -11.73 2.85
CA ASN A 308 -10.12 -10.84 1.73
C ASN A 308 -11.38 -10.08 1.25
N PRO A 309 -12.04 -9.32 2.13
CA PRO A 309 -13.25 -8.59 1.79
C PRO A 309 -12.98 -7.47 0.79
N ASP A 310 -14.04 -6.97 0.16
CA ASP A 310 -13.94 -5.83 -0.76
C ASP A 310 -13.59 -4.55 0.01
N HIS A 311 -12.42 -3.99 -0.26
CA HIS A 311 -11.94 -2.78 0.42
C HIS A 311 -12.69 -1.52 -0.04
N ASP A 312 -13.35 -1.53 -1.21
CA ASP A 312 -14.20 -0.42 -1.68
C ASP A 312 -15.58 -0.41 -1.00
N ASP A 313 -15.93 -1.48 -0.27
CA ASP A 313 -17.20 -1.59 0.45
C ASP A 313 -17.05 -1.11 1.91
N PRO A 314 -17.65 0.04 2.27
CA PRO A 314 -17.57 0.60 3.62
C PRO A 314 -18.13 -0.31 4.72
N ASP A 315 -19.03 -1.25 4.38
CA ASP A 315 -19.56 -2.22 5.35
C ASP A 315 -18.47 -3.18 5.86
N ASN A 316 -17.33 -3.27 5.18
CA ASN A 316 -16.15 -4.04 5.60
C ASN A 316 -15.17 -3.24 6.47
N TRP A 317 -15.49 -2.01 6.84
CA TRP A 317 -14.63 -1.16 7.66
C TRP A 317 -15.32 -0.79 8.98
N ARG A 318 -14.51 -0.60 10.03
CA ARG A 318 -14.95 -0.06 11.31
C ARG A 318 -13.91 0.91 11.85
N SER A 319 -14.30 1.71 12.84
CA SER A 319 -13.34 2.46 13.65
C SER A 319 -12.50 1.52 14.52
N SER A 320 -11.28 1.93 14.87
CA SER A 320 -10.44 1.23 15.85
C SER A 320 -11.07 1.21 17.24
N THR A 321 -10.63 0.27 18.08
CA THR A 321 -11.04 0.23 19.50
C THR A 321 -10.32 1.26 20.36
N THR A 322 -9.15 1.73 19.91
CA THR A 322 -8.33 2.73 20.59
C THR A 322 -8.13 3.98 19.74
N SER A 323 -8.08 5.13 20.41
CA SER A 323 -7.64 6.39 19.80
C SER A 323 -6.22 6.24 19.29
N ASP A 324 -5.98 6.88 18.15
CA ASP A 324 -4.83 6.78 17.26
C ASP A 324 -4.60 5.37 16.66
N GLY A 325 -5.57 4.45 16.78
CA GLY A 325 -5.43 3.10 16.25
C GLY A 325 -4.50 2.21 17.09
N ASN A 326 -4.17 1.04 16.55
CA ASN A 326 -3.39 0.01 17.25
C ASN A 326 -2.39 -0.69 16.31
N PRO A 327 -1.49 0.08 15.67
CA PRO A 327 -0.62 -0.42 14.61
C PRO A 327 0.22 -1.62 15.06
N GLY A 328 0.37 -2.59 14.17
CA GLY A 328 1.11 -3.83 14.36
C GLY A 328 0.32 -4.95 15.02
N LEU A 329 -0.96 -4.74 15.40
CA LEU A 329 -1.76 -5.70 16.16
C LEU A 329 -3.13 -5.95 15.50
N ASP A 330 -3.75 -7.08 15.84
CA ASP A 330 -5.17 -7.27 15.58
C ASP A 330 -5.98 -6.40 16.55
N ASP A 331 -6.85 -5.55 16.02
CA ASP A 331 -7.75 -4.68 16.82
C ASP A 331 -9.01 -5.43 17.30
N GLY A 332 -9.15 -6.71 16.96
CA GLY A 332 -10.21 -7.56 17.49
C GLY A 332 -10.05 -7.87 18.98
N VAL A 333 -11.17 -7.88 19.69
CA VAL A 333 -11.22 -8.16 21.13
C VAL A 333 -11.86 -9.53 21.34
N VAL A 334 -11.09 -10.47 21.90
CA VAL A 334 -11.58 -11.80 22.27
C VAL A 334 -12.18 -11.74 23.68
N PHE A 335 -13.38 -12.27 23.87
CA PHE A 335 -13.98 -12.40 25.20
C PHE A 335 -13.15 -13.34 26.07
N ALA A 336 -12.74 -12.85 27.24
CA ALA A 336 -12.10 -13.64 28.28
C ALA A 336 -12.82 -13.42 29.61
N GLY A 337 -13.51 -14.43 30.13
CA GLY A 337 -14.19 -14.33 31.42
C GLY A 337 -15.35 -15.30 31.58
N GLU A 338 -16.14 -15.06 32.62
CA GLU A 338 -17.36 -15.80 32.91
C GLU A 338 -18.56 -15.12 32.22
N PRO A 339 -19.22 -15.75 31.24
CA PRO A 339 -20.25 -15.10 30.42
C PRO A 339 -21.43 -14.48 31.18
N GLY A 340 -21.81 -15.09 32.30
CA GLY A 340 -22.97 -14.71 33.11
C GLY A 340 -22.66 -13.74 34.25
N LEU A 341 -21.42 -13.25 34.34
CA LEU A 341 -21.03 -12.31 35.39
C LEU A 341 -21.67 -10.94 35.14
N ASP A 342 -22.00 -10.24 36.21
CA ASP A 342 -22.59 -8.88 36.21
C ASP A 342 -22.00 -8.18 37.44
N ARG A 343 -20.81 -7.60 37.28
CA ARG A 343 -20.00 -7.02 38.38
C ARG A 343 -20.49 -5.64 38.76
N ASP A 344 -21.03 -4.87 37.83
CA ASP A 344 -21.54 -3.53 38.08
C ASP A 344 -23.02 -3.50 38.51
N GLY A 345 -23.73 -4.63 38.35
CA GLY A 345 -25.08 -4.84 38.85
C GLY A 345 -26.16 -4.21 37.98
N ASP A 346 -25.87 -3.89 36.72
CA ASP A 346 -26.80 -3.25 35.78
C ASP A 346 -27.74 -4.26 35.08
N ARG A 347 -27.51 -5.56 35.29
CA ARG A 347 -28.24 -6.72 34.74
C ARG A 347 -27.92 -7.04 33.27
N LEU A 348 -26.83 -6.52 32.74
CA LEU A 348 -26.22 -6.94 31.49
C LEU A 348 -25.08 -7.92 31.82
N PRO A 349 -25.15 -9.18 31.38
CA PRO A 349 -24.06 -10.11 31.61
C PRO A 349 -22.82 -9.74 30.78
N ALA A 350 -21.63 -10.02 31.31
CA ALA A 350 -20.34 -9.68 30.70
C ALA A 350 -20.18 -10.11 29.23
N LEU A 351 -20.72 -11.27 28.83
CA LEU A 351 -20.68 -11.68 27.42
C LEU A 351 -21.60 -10.84 26.52
N LEU A 352 -22.77 -10.45 27.03
CA LEU A 352 -23.68 -9.56 26.30
C LEU A 352 -23.03 -8.19 26.15
N GLU A 353 -22.41 -7.67 27.19
CA GLU A 353 -21.68 -6.40 27.13
C GLU A 353 -20.52 -6.41 26.15
N HIS A 354 -19.72 -7.47 26.15
CA HIS A 354 -18.67 -7.68 25.15
C HIS A 354 -19.22 -7.59 23.72
N ALA A 355 -20.32 -8.28 23.44
CA ALA A 355 -20.98 -8.24 22.13
C ALA A 355 -21.56 -6.85 21.77
N LEU A 356 -21.88 -6.03 22.76
CA LEU A 356 -22.41 -4.68 22.59
C LEU A 356 -21.29 -3.61 22.58
N GLY A 357 -20.07 -3.97 22.99
CA GLY A 357 -18.94 -3.06 23.16
C GLY A 357 -19.09 -2.15 24.38
N THR A 358 -19.73 -2.65 25.44
CA THR A 358 -19.75 -2.02 26.78
C THR A 358 -18.80 -2.76 27.73
N THR A 359 -18.80 -2.41 29.02
CA THR A 359 -17.87 -2.99 29.99
C THR A 359 -18.56 -3.33 31.30
N ASP A 360 -18.35 -4.58 31.74
CA ASP A 360 -18.74 -5.14 33.06
C ASP A 360 -18.05 -4.48 34.26
N LEU A 361 -17.52 -3.27 34.10
CA LEU A 361 -16.92 -2.47 35.15
C LEU A 361 -17.64 -1.13 35.32
N ALA A 362 -18.59 -0.79 34.45
CA ALA A 362 -19.28 0.49 34.46
C ALA A 362 -20.75 0.30 34.06
N PRO A 363 -21.71 0.66 34.93
CA PRO A 363 -23.11 0.36 34.70
C PRO A 363 -23.65 1.08 33.48
N ASP A 364 -24.33 0.33 32.62
CA ASP A 364 -24.99 0.80 31.41
C ASP A 364 -26.52 0.73 31.53
N LEU A 365 -27.20 1.50 30.68
CA LEU A 365 -28.65 1.37 30.53
C LEU A 365 -28.92 0.53 29.30
N LEU A 366 -29.78 -0.49 29.38
CA LEU A 366 -30.18 -1.24 28.18
C LEU A 366 -30.70 -0.33 27.04
N SER A 367 -31.27 0.83 27.38
CA SER A 367 -31.72 1.83 26.40
C SER A 367 -30.59 2.58 25.66
N SER A 368 -29.33 2.51 26.10
CA SER A 368 -28.18 3.08 25.38
C SER A 368 -27.77 2.21 24.20
N VAL A 369 -28.04 0.91 24.28
CA VAL A 369 -27.64 -0.11 23.29
C VAL A 369 -28.81 -0.71 22.53
N LEU A 370 -30.03 -0.65 23.06
CA LEU A 370 -31.24 -1.18 22.44
C LEU A 370 -32.39 -0.18 22.58
N THR A 371 -32.88 0.35 21.45
CA THR A 371 -34.08 1.20 21.42
C THR A 371 -35.13 0.61 20.51
N MET A 372 -36.41 0.75 20.90
CA MET A 372 -37.54 0.34 20.10
C MET A 372 -38.54 1.49 19.97
N HIS A 373 -38.94 1.80 18.75
CA HIS A 373 -39.94 2.82 18.43
C HIS A 373 -41.06 2.20 17.61
N PHE A 374 -42.31 2.61 17.86
CA PHE A 374 -43.47 2.18 17.07
C PHE A 374 -44.24 3.41 16.61
N ASP A 375 -44.60 3.46 15.35
CA ASP A 375 -45.40 4.53 14.78
C ASP A 375 -46.92 4.31 15.00
N PRO A 376 -47.78 5.30 14.74
CA PRO A 376 -49.23 5.16 14.91
C PRO A 376 -49.90 4.10 14.01
N ASP A 377 -49.20 3.62 12.98
CA ASP A 377 -49.67 2.58 12.04
C ASP A 377 -49.09 1.19 12.40
N ASP A 378 -48.56 1.04 13.63
CA ASP A 378 -47.93 -0.17 14.18
C ASP A 378 -46.69 -0.67 13.42
N HIS A 379 -45.99 0.20 12.67
CA HIS A 379 -44.65 -0.14 12.19
C HIS A 379 -43.66 0.03 13.33
N GLY A 380 -42.85 -1.01 13.55
CA GLY A 380 -41.81 -0.99 14.57
C GLY A 380 -40.43 -0.71 13.97
N GLU A 381 -39.60 -0.02 14.72
CA GLU A 381 -38.19 0.17 14.45
C GLU A 381 -37.41 -0.28 15.68
N ILE A 382 -36.46 -1.19 15.49
CA ILE A 382 -35.52 -1.60 16.53
C ILE A 382 -34.14 -1.09 16.12
N ARG A 383 -33.43 -0.45 17.06
CA ARG A 383 -32.01 -0.14 16.88
C ARG A 383 -31.18 -0.86 17.93
N ILE A 384 -30.11 -1.51 17.49
CA ILE A 384 -29.17 -2.24 18.34
C ILE A 384 -27.76 -1.76 18.04
N THR A 385 -27.06 -1.34 19.08
CA THR A 385 -25.62 -1.12 19.05
C THR A 385 -24.90 -2.45 19.21
N ARG A 386 -23.87 -2.71 18.41
CA ARG A 386 -23.03 -3.91 18.46
C ARG A 386 -21.56 -3.51 18.40
N SER A 387 -20.70 -4.29 19.04
CA SER A 387 -19.26 -4.21 18.79
C SER A 387 -18.93 -4.97 17.51
N LEU A 388 -18.29 -4.28 16.57
CA LEU A 388 -17.72 -4.88 15.37
C LEU A 388 -16.27 -5.38 15.63
N ALA A 389 -15.69 -5.00 16.76
CA ALA A 389 -14.39 -5.51 17.22
C ALA A 389 -14.50 -6.81 18.02
N ALA A 390 -15.68 -7.13 18.56
CA ALA A 390 -15.89 -8.30 19.39
C ALA A 390 -15.75 -9.59 18.56
N GLN A 391 -14.73 -10.37 18.89
CA GLN A 391 -14.53 -11.72 18.37
C GLN A 391 -15.24 -12.74 19.27
N ASN A 392 -15.23 -14.01 18.85
CA ASN A 392 -15.73 -15.20 19.55
C ASN A 392 -17.12 -15.10 20.20
N VAL A 393 -17.99 -14.21 19.70
CA VAL A 393 -19.36 -14.03 20.19
C VAL A 393 -20.33 -13.80 19.03
N ALA A 394 -21.48 -14.46 19.09
CA ALA A 394 -22.62 -14.21 18.21
C ALA A 394 -23.71 -13.46 18.99
N LEU A 395 -24.16 -12.32 18.46
CA LEU A 395 -25.27 -11.55 18.99
C LEU A 395 -26.50 -11.70 18.10
N THR A 396 -27.60 -12.22 18.66
CA THR A 396 -28.86 -12.42 17.95
C THR A 396 -29.99 -11.67 18.64
N LEU A 397 -30.76 -10.89 17.87
CA LEU A 397 -32.05 -10.38 18.31
C LEU A 397 -33.12 -11.44 18.08
N GLU A 398 -33.82 -11.83 19.14
CA GLU A 398 -34.91 -12.81 19.08
C GLU A 398 -36.23 -12.19 19.53
N TRP A 399 -37.34 -12.71 19.01
CA TRP A 399 -38.69 -12.32 19.38
C TRP A 399 -39.55 -13.52 19.80
N SER A 400 -40.61 -13.25 20.55
CA SER A 400 -41.65 -14.21 20.94
C SER A 400 -42.96 -13.48 21.22
N ASP A 401 -44.11 -14.07 20.87
CA ASP A 401 -45.43 -13.51 21.23
C ASP A 401 -45.90 -13.96 22.64
N GLY A 402 -45.18 -14.89 23.29
CA GLY A 402 -45.61 -15.52 24.54
C GLY A 402 -44.51 -15.85 25.55
N LEU A 403 -43.32 -15.25 25.41
CA LEU A 403 -42.11 -15.56 26.20
C LEU A 403 -41.61 -17.01 26.07
N GLN A 404 -42.07 -17.73 25.05
CA GLN A 404 -41.70 -19.11 24.73
C GLN A 404 -41.49 -19.25 23.21
N GLY A 405 -40.74 -20.27 22.78
CA GLY A 405 -40.52 -20.52 21.36
C GLY A 405 -39.86 -19.34 20.64
N TRP A 406 -38.79 -18.80 21.22
CA TRP A 406 -38.04 -17.67 20.68
C TRP A 406 -37.55 -17.93 19.26
N GLN A 407 -37.67 -16.93 18.40
CA GLN A 407 -37.25 -16.98 17.01
C GLN A 407 -36.34 -15.79 16.70
N PRO A 408 -35.30 -15.96 15.87
CA PRO A 408 -34.51 -14.81 15.43
C PRO A 408 -35.40 -13.83 14.67
N VAL A 409 -35.14 -12.53 14.85
CA VAL A 409 -35.72 -11.50 13.99
C VAL A 409 -35.04 -11.61 12.62
N PRO A 410 -35.78 -11.79 11.51
CA PRO A 410 -35.17 -11.95 10.19
C PRO A 410 -34.41 -10.70 9.75
N GLU A 411 -33.16 -10.88 9.32
CA GLU A 411 -32.36 -9.89 8.59
C GLU A 411 -33.05 -9.56 7.25
N PRO A 412 -33.03 -8.28 6.80
CA PRO A 412 -31.89 -7.40 6.94
C PRO A 412 -32.07 -6.28 7.97
N SER A 413 -31.16 -6.25 8.95
CA SER A 413 -30.77 -5.03 9.63
C SER A 413 -29.87 -4.21 8.71
N THR A 414 -30.07 -2.91 8.69
CA THR A 414 -29.22 -1.97 7.92
C THR A 414 -28.34 -1.22 8.90
N LEU A 415 -27.09 -0.94 8.51
CA LEU A 415 -26.25 0.00 9.25
C LEU A 415 -26.99 1.35 9.39
N ASP A 416 -27.13 1.83 10.62
CA ASP A 416 -27.75 3.11 10.95
C ASP A 416 -26.68 4.18 11.18
N ALA A 417 -25.62 3.85 11.91
CA ALA A 417 -24.47 4.72 12.15
C ALA A 417 -23.27 3.91 12.65
N HIS A 418 -22.06 4.33 12.28
CA HIS A 418 -20.86 3.98 13.03
C HIS A 418 -20.83 4.71 14.37
N LEU A 419 -20.15 4.13 15.35
CA LEU A 419 -19.94 4.69 16.67
C LEU A 419 -18.47 4.51 17.07
N PRO A 420 -17.90 5.39 17.91
CA PRO A 420 -16.52 5.26 18.36
C PRO A 420 -16.23 3.93 19.08
N GLY A 421 -14.97 3.50 19.01
CA GLY A 421 -14.47 2.30 19.69
C GLY A 421 -14.87 1.00 18.98
N GLY A 422 -14.90 0.99 17.65
CA GLY A 422 -15.23 -0.19 16.85
C GLY A 422 -16.67 -0.67 16.99
N ARG A 423 -17.62 0.26 17.21
CA ARG A 423 -19.04 -0.06 17.38
C ARG A 423 -19.86 0.43 16.20
N ALA A 424 -21.02 -0.18 16.01
CA ALA A 424 -22.00 0.28 15.03
C ALA A 424 -23.42 0.07 15.55
N ARG A 425 -24.31 0.97 15.19
CA ARG A 425 -25.74 0.85 15.43
C ARG A 425 -26.41 0.33 14.16
N PHE A 426 -27.21 -0.71 14.31
CA PHE A 426 -28.01 -1.30 13.24
C PHE A 426 -29.49 -1.04 13.48
N ARG A 427 -30.23 -0.88 12.40
CA ARG A 427 -31.67 -0.62 12.37
C ARG A 427 -32.40 -1.79 11.72
N THR A 428 -33.45 -2.27 12.36
CA THR A 428 -34.36 -3.29 11.84
C THR A 428 -35.78 -2.76 11.82
N LEU A 429 -36.42 -2.84 10.66
CA LEU A 429 -37.84 -2.52 10.51
C LEU A 429 -38.70 -3.76 10.76
N LEU A 430 -39.74 -3.59 11.56
CA LEU A 430 -40.73 -4.61 11.84
C LEU A 430 -41.98 -4.37 10.98
N PRO A 431 -42.42 -5.36 10.17
CA PRO A 431 -43.54 -5.18 9.26
C PRO A 431 -44.87 -5.05 10.03
N ALA A 432 -45.72 -4.10 9.65
CA ALA A 432 -47.07 -3.99 10.20
C ALA A 432 -48.02 -5.07 9.63
N PRO A 433 -49.10 -5.43 10.35
CA PRO A 433 -49.41 -5.04 11.73
C PRO A 433 -48.65 -5.90 12.76
N GLN A 434 -48.21 -5.28 13.86
CA GLN A 434 -47.65 -6.01 15.00
C GLN A 434 -48.77 -6.59 15.88
N PRO A 435 -48.54 -7.74 16.56
CA PRO A 435 -49.52 -8.29 17.49
C PRO A 435 -49.63 -7.42 18.74
N ALA A 436 -50.74 -7.56 19.47
CA ALA A 436 -51.01 -6.78 20.69
C ALA A 436 -49.95 -6.93 21.79
N ARG A 437 -49.18 -8.03 21.79
CA ARG A 437 -48.01 -8.23 22.64
C ARG A 437 -46.95 -8.98 21.84
N ARG A 438 -45.74 -8.46 21.87
CA ARG A 438 -44.52 -9.10 21.38
C ARG A 438 -43.38 -8.77 22.35
N TYR A 439 -42.53 -9.75 22.58
CA TYR A 439 -41.37 -9.65 23.45
C TYR A 439 -40.12 -9.81 22.61
N PHE A 440 -39.08 -9.06 22.95
CA PHE A 440 -37.76 -9.13 22.31
C PHE A 440 -36.70 -9.43 23.35
N ARG A 441 -35.64 -10.13 22.95
CA ARG A 441 -34.44 -10.31 23.77
C ARG A 441 -33.20 -10.29 22.89
N LEU A 442 -32.09 -9.90 23.48
CA LEU A 442 -30.77 -10.10 22.91
C LEU A 442 -30.19 -11.39 23.49
N ARG A 443 -29.62 -12.22 22.62
CA ARG A 443 -28.92 -13.44 22.98
C ARG A 443 -27.47 -13.30 22.51
N ALA A 444 -26.54 -13.32 23.45
CA ALA A 444 -25.11 -13.46 23.18
C ALA A 444 -24.69 -14.91 23.44
N GLU A 445 -23.91 -15.49 22.53
CA GLU A 445 -23.44 -16.87 22.61
C GLU A 445 -21.97 -16.92 22.20
N LEU A 446 -21.15 -17.64 22.97
CA LEU A 446 -19.76 -17.86 22.60
C LEU A 446 -19.69 -18.71 21.34
N THR A 447 -18.83 -18.32 20.41
CA THR A 447 -18.51 -19.11 19.23
C THR A 447 -17.12 -19.70 19.36
N GLU A 448 -16.91 -20.87 18.74
CA GLU A 448 -15.60 -21.54 18.70
C GLU A 448 -14.56 -20.75 17.93
#